data_AF-A0A7C3G4L4-F1
#
_entry.id   AF-A0A7C3G4L4-F1
#
_cell.length_a   1.000
_cell.length_b   1.000
_cell.length_c   1.000
_cell.angle_alpha   90.00
_cell.angle_beta   90.00
_cell.angle_gamma   90.00
#
_symmetry.space_group_name_H-M   'P 1'
#
loop_
_entity.id
_entity.type
_entity.pdbx_description
1 polymer ?
#
loop_
_entity_poly.entity_id
_entity_poly.type
_entity_poly.pdbx_seq_one_letter_code
_entity_poly.pdbx_strand_id
1 'polypeptide(L)'
;MKPLKRKKRLGKKSKSTLDLDFSNTEIAFAHKTDKELKKAAWLFNLMNKTWVVNPLSNLGLLAMKMHIPFTKKIVRETMFEQFVGGRTLLECTPAIAKLYEFNIQTVLDYGAEGKETEKDFDKTMNENIRSIDFAATNESTPVV
;
A
#
# COMPACT_ATOMS: atom_id res chain seq x y z
N MET A 1 62.93 -33.44 2.84
CA MET A 1 61.82 -32.58 2.36
C MET A 1 60.51 -33.18 2.91
N LYS A 2 59.87 -32.55 3.90
CA LYS A 2 58.65 -33.10 4.56
C LYS A 2 57.40 -32.73 3.74
N PRO A 3 56.40 -33.62 3.57
CA PRO A 3 55.19 -33.28 2.83
C PRO A 3 54.28 -32.36 3.65
N LEU A 4 53.81 -31.28 3.02
CA LEU A 4 52.83 -30.34 3.59
C LEU A 4 51.49 -31.04 3.81
N LYS A 5 51.03 -31.10 5.07
CA LYS A 5 49.68 -31.56 5.41
C LYS A 5 48.64 -30.58 4.86
N ARG A 6 47.78 -31.04 3.94
CA ARG A 6 46.59 -30.31 3.48
C ARG A 6 45.69 -29.98 4.67
N LYS A 7 45.49 -28.68 4.94
CA LYS A 7 44.47 -28.19 5.89
C LYS A 7 43.09 -28.65 5.41
N LYS A 8 42.36 -29.39 6.25
CA LYS A 8 40.94 -29.69 6.07
C LYS A 8 40.17 -28.36 5.97
N ARG A 9 39.51 -28.11 4.84
CA ARG A 9 38.55 -27.02 4.70
C ARG A 9 37.39 -27.29 5.67
N LEU A 10 37.20 -26.41 6.65
CA LEU A 10 36.03 -26.44 7.53
C LEU A 10 34.77 -26.31 6.66
N GLY A 11 33.81 -27.20 6.91
CA GLY A 11 32.53 -27.22 6.20
C GLY A 11 31.80 -25.89 6.33
N LYS A 12 31.39 -25.34 5.19
CA LYS A 12 30.40 -24.26 5.13
C LYS A 12 29.10 -24.78 5.75
N LYS A 13 28.68 -24.18 6.88
CA LYS A 13 27.29 -24.33 7.35
C LYS A 13 26.38 -23.78 6.25
N SER A 14 25.47 -24.62 5.75
CA SER A 14 24.44 -24.20 4.81
C SER A 14 23.60 -23.12 5.48
N LYS A 15 23.45 -21.96 4.82
CA LYS A 15 22.39 -21.02 5.17
C LYS A 15 21.08 -21.79 5.04
N SER A 16 20.24 -21.75 6.07
CA SER A 16 18.87 -22.23 6.00
C SER A 16 18.18 -21.50 4.86
N THR A 17 17.74 -22.23 3.85
CA THR A 17 16.75 -21.75 2.90
C THR A 17 15.49 -21.48 3.71
N LEU A 18 15.07 -20.21 3.77
CA LEU A 18 13.76 -19.87 4.32
C LEU A 18 12.72 -20.62 3.47
N ASP A 19 12.05 -21.62 4.04
CA ASP A 19 10.87 -22.24 3.42
C ASP A 19 9.75 -21.19 3.46
N LEU A 20 9.69 -20.37 2.40
CA LEU A 20 8.67 -19.35 2.20
C LEU A 20 7.46 -19.99 1.53
N ASP A 21 6.38 -20.15 2.27
CA ASP A 21 5.10 -20.58 1.72
C ASP A 21 4.22 -19.37 1.35
N PHE A 22 4.14 -19.08 0.05
CA PHE A 22 3.31 -18.00 -0.48
C PHE A 22 1.81 -18.34 -0.55
N SER A 23 1.42 -19.60 -0.30
CA SER A 23 0.01 -20.00 -0.28
C SER A 23 -0.67 -19.70 1.06
N ASN A 24 0.11 -19.49 2.12
CA ASN A 24 -0.40 -19.14 3.44
C ASN A 24 -0.79 -17.64 3.51
N THR A 25 -2.02 -17.38 3.10
CA THR A 25 -2.61 -16.03 3.14
C THR A 25 -2.91 -15.53 4.55
N GLU A 26 -2.97 -16.41 5.57
CA GLU A 26 -3.17 -16.00 6.97
C GLU A 26 -2.06 -15.06 7.43
N ILE A 27 -0.82 -15.37 7.05
CA ILE A 27 0.35 -14.53 7.36
C ILE A 27 0.24 -13.18 6.62
N ALA A 28 -0.13 -13.19 5.33
CA ALA A 28 -0.24 -11.98 4.52
C ALA A 28 -1.31 -11.01 5.05
N PHE A 29 -2.39 -11.54 5.63
CA PHE A 29 -3.52 -10.77 6.14
C PHE A 29 -3.58 -10.67 7.66
N ALA A 30 -2.52 -11.07 8.38
CA ALA A 30 -2.48 -11.06 9.85
C ALA A 30 -2.78 -9.68 10.46
N HIS A 31 -2.47 -8.60 9.73
CA HIS A 31 -2.75 -7.23 10.11
C HIS A 31 -4.24 -6.81 9.96
N LYS A 32 -5.11 -7.69 9.44
CA LYS A 32 -6.53 -7.40 9.18
C LYS A 32 -7.45 -8.22 10.08
N THR A 33 -8.54 -7.60 10.49
CA THR A 33 -9.65 -8.26 11.18
C THR A 33 -10.61 -8.95 10.20
N ASP A 34 -11.39 -9.92 10.68
CA ASP A 34 -12.45 -10.57 9.90
C ASP A 34 -13.41 -9.57 9.24
N LYS A 35 -13.71 -8.47 9.93
CA LYS A 35 -14.60 -7.42 9.41
C LYS A 35 -13.96 -6.71 8.22
N GLU A 36 -12.68 -6.36 8.32
CA GLU A 36 -11.91 -5.74 7.23
C GLU A 36 -11.79 -6.70 6.03
N LEU A 37 -11.55 -7.99 6.28
CA LEU A 37 -11.47 -9.01 5.23
C LEU A 37 -12.81 -9.21 4.51
N LYS A 38 -13.92 -9.30 5.25
CA LYS A 38 -15.27 -9.39 4.66
C LYS A 38 -15.62 -8.13 3.86
N LYS A 39 -15.25 -6.94 4.36
CA LYS A 39 -15.45 -5.67 3.65
C LYS A 39 -14.66 -5.63 2.34
N ALA A 40 -13.38 -6.01 2.36
CA ALA A 40 -12.54 -6.10 1.17
C ALA A 40 -13.12 -7.10 0.16
N ALA A 41 -13.47 -8.30 0.59
CA ALA A 41 -14.07 -9.33 -0.26
C ALA A 41 -15.38 -8.87 -0.91
N TRP A 42 -16.24 -8.17 -0.16
CA TRP A 42 -17.46 -7.58 -0.71
C TRP A 42 -17.15 -6.52 -1.77
N LEU A 43 -16.21 -5.62 -1.50
CA LEU A 43 -15.82 -4.55 -2.42
C LEU A 43 -15.23 -5.10 -3.72
N PHE A 44 -14.29 -6.05 -3.64
CA PHE A 44 -13.71 -6.68 -4.83
C PHE A 44 -14.75 -7.46 -5.65
N ASN A 45 -15.70 -8.14 -4.98
CA ASN A 45 -16.81 -8.79 -5.66
C ASN A 45 -17.74 -7.79 -6.37
N LEU A 46 -17.98 -6.62 -5.79
CA LEU A 46 -18.73 -5.54 -6.44
C LEU A 46 -17.97 -4.99 -7.65
N MET A 47 -16.67 -4.75 -7.51
CA MET A 47 -15.82 -4.23 -8.59
C MET A 47 -15.73 -5.20 -9.79
N ASN A 48 -15.78 -6.50 -9.54
CA ASN A 48 -15.79 -7.52 -10.60
C ASN A 48 -17.10 -7.54 -11.41
N LYS A 49 -18.17 -6.90 -10.92
CA LYS A 49 -19.47 -6.81 -11.61
C LYS A 49 -19.54 -5.52 -12.43
N THR A 50 -18.88 -5.52 -13.58
CA THR A 50 -18.82 -4.36 -14.49
C THR A 50 -20.19 -3.77 -14.85
N TRP A 51 -21.22 -4.61 -14.98
CA TRP A 51 -22.60 -4.17 -15.24
C TRP A 51 -23.21 -3.33 -14.11
N VAL A 52 -22.72 -3.47 -12.87
CA VAL A 52 -23.09 -2.62 -11.72
C VAL A 52 -22.18 -1.40 -11.65
N VAL A 53 -20.88 -1.60 -11.80
CA VAL A 53 -19.88 -0.54 -11.63
C VAL A 53 -20.06 0.57 -12.67
N ASN A 54 -20.26 0.23 -13.94
CA ASN A 54 -20.37 1.20 -15.02
C ASN A 54 -21.49 2.24 -14.79
N PRO A 55 -22.77 1.86 -14.55
CA PRO A 55 -23.82 2.83 -14.29
C PRO A 55 -23.58 3.59 -12.98
N LEU A 56 -23.08 2.92 -11.94
CA LEU A 56 -22.87 3.53 -10.62
C LEU A 56 -21.76 4.58 -10.65
N SER A 57 -20.68 4.35 -11.40
CA SER A 57 -19.60 5.31 -11.63
C SER A 57 -20.10 6.56 -12.34
N ASN A 58 -20.89 6.41 -13.41
CA ASN A 58 -21.47 7.54 -14.13
C ASN A 58 -22.41 8.36 -13.24
N LEU A 59 -23.26 7.69 -12.46
CA LEU A 59 -24.16 8.35 -11.51
C LEU A 59 -23.36 9.05 -10.41
N GLY A 60 -22.30 8.42 -9.89
CA GLY A 60 -21.41 8.99 -8.88
C GLY A 60 -20.73 10.27 -9.37
N LEU A 61 -20.22 10.29 -10.60
CA LEU A 61 -19.65 11.49 -11.22
C LEU A 61 -20.68 12.61 -11.36
N LEU A 62 -21.91 12.28 -11.77
CA LEU A 62 -23.00 13.25 -11.86
C LEU A 62 -23.37 13.80 -10.47
N ALA A 63 -23.48 12.94 -9.47
CA ALA A 63 -23.79 13.33 -8.09
C ALA A 63 -22.73 14.27 -7.51
N MET A 64 -21.44 14.04 -7.82
CA MET A 64 -20.36 14.96 -7.44
C MET A 64 -20.48 16.30 -8.16
N LYS A 65 -20.77 16.32 -9.47
CA LYS A 65 -20.96 17.56 -10.25
C LYS A 65 -22.12 18.39 -9.71
N MET A 66 -23.22 17.73 -9.32
CA MET A 66 -24.39 18.37 -8.73
C MET A 66 -24.22 18.70 -7.23
N HIS A 67 -23.04 18.46 -6.66
CA HIS A 67 -22.74 18.74 -5.24
C HIS A 67 -23.74 18.09 -4.27
N ILE A 68 -24.23 16.89 -4.60
CA ILE A 68 -25.15 16.15 -3.72
C ILE A 68 -24.43 15.90 -2.38
N PRO A 69 -25.10 16.18 -1.24
CA PRO A 69 -24.51 15.95 0.07
C PRO A 69 -24.15 14.48 0.28
N PHE A 70 -23.18 14.21 1.15
CA PHE A 70 -22.69 12.87 1.50
C PHE A 70 -21.96 12.07 0.42
N THR A 71 -21.98 12.47 -0.85
CA THR A 71 -21.26 11.78 -1.95
C THR A 71 -19.78 11.52 -1.62
N LYS A 72 -19.05 12.54 -1.19
CA LYS A 72 -17.65 12.43 -0.77
C LYS A 72 -17.45 11.45 0.39
N LYS A 73 -18.40 11.39 1.32
CA LYS A 73 -18.36 10.47 2.47
C LYS A 73 -18.54 9.02 2.03
N ILE A 74 -19.48 8.77 1.12
CA ILE A 74 -19.74 7.43 0.55
C ILE A 74 -18.49 6.92 -0.18
N VAL A 75 -17.87 7.74 -1.04
CA VAL A 75 -16.64 7.35 -1.74
C VAL A 75 -15.51 7.06 -0.74
N ARG A 76 -15.42 7.87 0.32
CA ARG A 76 -14.41 7.72 1.36
C ARG A 76 -14.53 6.39 2.13
N GLU A 77 -15.74 6.06 2.58
CA GLU A 77 -15.99 4.88 3.42
C GLU A 77 -16.01 3.56 2.63
N THR A 78 -16.06 3.64 1.29
CA THR A 78 -16.08 2.48 0.38
C THR A 78 -14.71 2.21 -0.23
N MET A 79 -14.37 2.90 -1.32
CA MET A 79 -13.15 2.62 -2.09
C MET A 79 -11.91 3.26 -1.49
N PHE A 80 -12.02 4.48 -0.98
CA PHE A 80 -10.85 5.23 -0.51
C PHE A 80 -10.16 4.51 0.65
N GLU A 81 -10.90 4.00 1.63
CA GLU A 81 -10.35 3.26 2.77
C GLU A 81 -9.60 1.97 2.37
N GLN A 82 -9.96 1.36 1.23
CA GLN A 82 -9.30 0.13 0.76
C GLN A 82 -7.99 0.41 0.00
N PHE A 83 -7.93 1.52 -0.73
CA PHE A 83 -6.85 1.78 -1.71
C PHE A 83 -5.96 2.97 -1.36
N VAL A 84 -6.40 3.86 -0.47
CA VAL A 84 -5.71 5.12 -0.18
C VAL A 84 -5.41 5.23 1.30
N GLY A 85 -4.12 5.35 1.64
CA GLY A 85 -3.65 5.46 3.02
C GLY A 85 -4.09 6.75 3.73
N GLY A 86 -4.31 7.83 2.97
CA GLY A 86 -4.70 9.14 3.48
C GLY A 86 -4.70 10.20 2.39
N ARG A 87 -5.32 11.37 2.64
CA ARG A 87 -5.28 12.52 1.70
C ARG A 87 -4.04 13.40 1.90
N THR A 88 -3.32 13.16 2.99
CA THR A 88 -2.08 13.84 3.36
C THR A 88 -1.15 12.80 3.98
N LEU A 89 0.15 13.08 4.01
CA LEU A 89 1.15 12.21 4.64
C LEU A 89 0.81 11.91 6.11
N LEU A 90 0.28 12.89 6.85
CA LEU A 90 -0.15 12.71 8.24
C LEU A 90 -1.38 11.83 8.37
N GLU A 91 -2.31 11.87 7.40
CA GLU A 91 -3.46 10.97 7.40
C GLU A 91 -3.04 9.51 7.15
N CYS A 92 -1.87 9.27 6.55
CA CYS A 92 -1.31 7.93 6.35
C CYS A 92 -0.69 7.32 7.62
N THR A 93 -0.29 8.14 8.60
CA THR A 93 0.43 7.69 9.81
C THR A 93 -0.24 6.53 10.54
N PRO A 94 -1.58 6.49 10.75
CA PRO A 94 -2.23 5.35 11.41
C PRO A 94 -2.09 4.04 10.63
N ALA A 95 -2.17 4.10 9.29
CA ALA A 95 -2.02 2.92 8.44
C ALA A 95 -0.57 2.42 8.46
N ILE A 96 0.40 3.34 8.37
CA ILE A 96 1.84 3.05 8.46
C ILE A 96 2.16 2.37 9.80
N ALA A 97 1.69 2.95 10.91
CA ALA A 97 1.93 2.40 12.25
C ALA A 97 1.32 0.99 12.40
N LYS A 98 0.07 0.81 11.95
CA LYS A 98 -0.60 -0.50 11.96
C LYS A 98 0.16 -1.55 11.15
N LEU A 99 0.71 -1.20 9.98
CA LEU A 99 1.52 -2.14 9.18
C LEU A 99 2.86 -2.45 9.86
N TYR A 100 3.49 -1.45 10.46
CA TYR A 100 4.78 -1.59 11.11
C TYR A 100 4.73 -2.51 12.34
N GLU A 101 3.63 -2.54 13.09
CA GLU A 101 3.38 -3.50 14.18
C GLU A 101 3.52 -4.98 13.72
N PHE A 102 3.28 -5.24 12.43
CA PHE A 102 3.38 -6.57 11.82
C PHE A 102 4.69 -6.76 11.03
N ASN A 103 5.69 -5.91 11.26
CA ASN A 103 6.96 -5.88 10.51
C ASN A 103 6.79 -5.64 9.00
N ILE A 104 5.74 -4.92 8.61
CA ILE A 104 5.51 -4.52 7.21
C ILE A 104 5.96 -3.08 7.04
N GLN A 105 6.88 -2.84 6.11
CA GLN A 105 7.32 -1.51 5.71
C GLN A 105 6.35 -0.90 4.71
N THR A 106 6.20 0.42 4.72
CA THR A 106 5.31 1.15 3.82
C THR A 106 6.10 1.93 2.78
N VAL A 107 5.59 1.98 1.55
CA VAL A 107 6.08 2.88 0.50
C VAL A 107 5.04 3.98 0.32
N LEU A 108 5.49 5.24 0.23
CA LEU A 108 4.61 6.38 0.02
C LEU A 108 4.50 6.71 -1.46
N ASP A 109 3.36 6.39 -2.05
CA ASP A 109 3.07 6.72 -3.43
C ASP A 109 2.09 7.91 -3.52
N TYR A 110 2.54 9.02 -4.13
CA TYR A 110 1.68 10.17 -4.39
C TYR A 110 0.84 9.94 -5.66
N GLY A 111 -0.41 9.52 -5.47
CA GLY A 111 -1.36 9.15 -6.54
C GLY A 111 -1.87 10.31 -7.42
N ALA A 112 -1.00 11.21 -7.89
CA ALA A 112 -1.36 12.20 -8.89
C ALA A 112 -1.42 11.59 -10.29
N GLU A 113 -2.64 11.44 -10.82
CA GLU A 113 -2.90 10.93 -12.16
C GLU A 113 -3.35 12.05 -13.12
N GLY A 114 -3.14 11.84 -14.43
CA GLY A 114 -3.74 12.66 -15.51
C GLY A 114 -3.33 14.14 -15.50
N LYS A 115 -2.05 14.42 -15.20
CA LYS A 115 -1.49 15.79 -15.15
C LYS A 115 -0.90 16.20 -16.49
N GLU A 116 -1.27 17.38 -16.98
CA GLU A 116 -0.89 17.87 -18.31
C GLU A 116 -0.26 19.27 -18.31
N THR A 117 -0.19 19.93 -17.14
CA THR A 117 0.35 21.30 -17.02
C THR A 117 1.66 21.31 -16.24
N GLU A 118 2.57 22.22 -16.59
CA GLU A 118 3.81 22.46 -15.84
C GLU A 118 3.54 22.69 -14.34
N LYS A 119 2.49 23.45 -14.03
CA LYS A 119 2.08 23.69 -12.64
C LYS A 119 1.69 22.41 -11.90
N ASP A 120 1.06 21.46 -12.58
CA ASP A 120 0.75 20.17 -11.97
C ASP A 120 2.02 19.32 -11.76
N PHE A 121 3.00 19.40 -12.67
CA PHE A 121 4.29 18.72 -12.53
C PHE A 121 5.09 19.28 -11.35
N ASP A 122 5.17 20.61 -11.22
CA ASP A 122 5.77 21.27 -10.07
C ASP A 122 5.11 20.85 -8.77
N LYS A 123 3.78 20.71 -8.77
CA LYS A 123 3.04 20.24 -7.61
C LYS A 123 3.43 18.80 -7.25
N THR A 124 3.46 17.89 -8.22
CA THR A 124 3.88 16.50 -8.01
C THR A 124 5.31 16.41 -7.50
N MET A 125 6.24 17.16 -8.09
CA MET A 125 7.62 17.24 -7.60
C MET A 125 7.67 17.66 -6.13
N ASN A 126 6.94 18.72 -5.76
CA ASN A 126 6.90 19.22 -4.38
C ASN A 126 6.22 18.25 -3.40
N GLU A 127 5.26 17.44 -3.84
CA GLU A 127 4.65 16.37 -3.01
C GLU A 127 5.62 15.19 -2.84
N ASN A 128 6.38 14.82 -3.87
CA ASN A 128 7.39 13.78 -3.78
C ASN A 128 8.54 14.18 -2.84
N ILE A 129 9.04 15.42 -2.93
CA ILE A 129 10.05 15.94 -2.00
C ILE A 129 9.54 15.88 -0.56
N ARG A 130 8.30 16.35 -0.31
CA ARG A 130 7.68 16.25 1.03
C ARG A 130 7.54 14.81 1.51
N SER A 131 7.25 13.88 0.61
CA SER A 131 7.14 12.46 0.93
C SER A 131 8.51 11.89 1.32
N ILE A 132 9.58 12.30 0.65
CA ILE A 132 10.97 11.94 0.99
C ILE A 132 11.35 12.48 2.36
N ASP A 133 11.06 13.76 2.62
CA ASP A 133 11.33 14.39 3.92
C ASP A 133 10.55 13.69 5.05
N PHE A 134 9.29 13.34 4.80
CA PHE A 134 8.48 12.59 5.76
C PHE A 134 9.04 11.18 6.00
N ALA A 135 9.39 10.45 4.94
CA ALA A 135 10.00 9.12 5.01
C ALA A 135 11.32 9.13 5.81
N ALA A 136 12.15 10.16 5.62
CA ALA A 136 13.41 10.32 6.37
C ALA A 136 13.21 10.46 7.90
N THR A 137 12.01 10.88 8.34
CA THR A 137 11.67 10.96 9.77
C THR A 137 11.04 9.70 10.34
N ASN A 138 10.83 8.65 9.53
CA ASN A 138 10.06 7.47 9.91
C ASN A 138 10.72 6.15 9.48
N GLU A 139 11.22 5.37 10.44
CA GLU A 139 11.90 4.08 10.19
C GLU A 139 11.05 3.04 9.46
N SER A 140 9.71 3.15 9.55
CA SER A 140 8.77 2.23 8.90
C SER A 140 8.55 2.52 7.40
N THR A 141 9.05 3.64 6.91
CA THR A 141 8.83 4.13 5.53
C THR A 141 10.17 4.40 4.85
N PRO A 142 10.88 3.36 4.39
CA PRO A 142 12.24 3.52 3.86
C PRO A 142 12.30 4.05 2.42
N VAL A 143 11.16 4.05 1.69
CA VAL A 143 11.10 4.37 0.26
C VAL A 143 9.84 5.19 -0.06
N VAL A 144 9.97 6.06 -1.05
CA VAL A 144 8.93 6.88 -1.70
C VAL A 144 8.94 6.56 -3.18
#